data_AF-A0A163B4R8-F1
#
_entry.id   AF-A0A163B4R8-F1
#
_cell.length_a   1.000
_cell.length_b   1.000
_cell.length_c   1.000
_cell.angle_alpha   90.00
_cell.angle_beta   90.00
_cell.angle_gamma   90.00
#
_symmetry.space_group_name_H-M   'P 1'
#
loop_
_entity.id
_entity.type
_entity.pdbx_description
1 polymer ?
#
loop_
_entity_poly.entity_id
_entity_poly.type
_entity_poly.pdbx_seq_one_letter_code
_entity_poly.pdbx_strand_id
1 'polypeptide(L)'
;MGSGGLGSPLLLYFAAAGVGRLGVVDFDVVDQSNLQRQVIHGTSWIGKPKVESAKARIQEINPHCQVDLVELALNKDNALEIILPYDIACDCSDNFPTRYLLNDACVMLGKPNVYGAVLRFDGQALVFNLTTDSPNYRDLVPELPALGLIPSCAEGGVMGVLPGLIGVIQATKAIKIITCIGSRLDVLEHYEYEIPSIIGAELISLSSIENGDAIARIRELVIGLRLFVYCKAGARSKRALLE
;
A
#
# COMPACT_ATOMS: atom_id res chain seq x y z
N MET A 1 -8.11 3.55 3.79
CA MET A 1 -9.54 3.21 3.63
C MET A 1 -9.74 1.76 4.00
N GLY A 2 -10.48 1.48 5.07
CA GLY A 2 -10.68 0.15 5.62
C GLY A 2 -9.63 -0.24 6.67
N SER A 3 -10.09 -0.85 7.76
CA SER A 3 -9.30 -1.39 8.86
C SER A 3 -9.40 -2.91 8.99
N GLY A 4 -9.99 -3.56 7.97
CA GLY A 4 -10.13 -5.01 7.87
C GLY A 4 -8.83 -5.76 7.57
N GLY A 5 -8.89 -6.86 6.82
CA GLY A 5 -7.75 -7.80 6.71
C GLY A 5 -6.49 -7.19 6.08
N LEU A 6 -6.65 -6.32 5.09
CA LEU A 6 -5.56 -5.56 4.47
C LEU A 6 -5.09 -4.40 5.35
N GLY A 7 -6.03 -3.64 5.90
CA GLY A 7 -5.75 -2.44 6.70
C GLY A 7 -5.12 -2.75 8.04
N SER A 8 -5.46 -3.90 8.64
CA SER A 8 -4.95 -4.35 9.94
C SER A 8 -3.42 -4.36 10.02
N PRO A 9 -2.68 -5.17 9.24
CA PRO A 9 -1.22 -5.16 9.29
C PRO A 9 -0.64 -3.81 8.85
N LEU A 10 -1.27 -3.13 7.89
CA LEU A 10 -0.78 -1.86 7.36
C LEU A 10 -0.74 -0.78 8.45
N LEU A 11 -1.83 -0.63 9.20
CA LEU A 11 -1.93 0.33 10.30
C LEU A 11 -0.95 0.00 11.44
N LEU A 12 -0.78 -1.30 11.77
CA LEU A 12 0.20 -1.74 12.77
C LEU A 12 1.63 -1.33 12.38
N TYR A 13 2.02 -1.55 11.12
CA TYR A 13 3.36 -1.19 10.65
C TYR A 13 3.54 0.32 10.46
N PHE A 14 2.50 1.07 10.06
CA PHE A 14 2.58 2.54 10.03
C PHE A 14 2.79 3.13 11.42
N ALA A 15 2.07 2.63 12.42
CA ALA A 15 2.27 3.04 13.80
C ALA A 15 3.71 2.76 14.27
N ALA A 16 4.19 1.53 14.06
CA ALA A 16 5.54 1.11 14.45
C ALA A 16 6.66 1.85 13.68
N ALA A 17 6.42 2.19 12.41
CA ALA A 17 7.36 2.96 11.59
C ALA A 17 7.40 4.45 11.93
N GLY A 18 6.50 4.93 12.79
CA GLY A 18 6.48 6.33 13.22
C GLY A 18 5.76 7.27 12.25
N VAL A 19 4.80 6.78 11.45
CA VAL A 19 3.94 7.68 10.66
C VAL A 19 3.18 8.62 11.61
N GLY A 20 3.39 9.92 11.45
CA GLY A 20 2.96 10.92 12.44
C GLY A 20 1.44 11.12 12.53
N ARG A 21 0.72 10.93 11.42
CA ARG A 21 -0.74 11.11 11.34
C ARG A 21 -1.38 10.03 10.47
N LEU A 22 -2.42 9.38 10.98
CA LEU A 22 -3.17 8.32 10.31
C LEU A 22 -4.67 8.61 10.32
N GLY A 23 -5.26 8.66 9.12
CA GLY A 23 -6.71 8.68 8.94
C GLY A 23 -7.25 7.26 8.77
N VAL A 24 -8.15 6.85 9.65
CA VAL A 24 -8.80 5.53 9.59
C VAL A 24 -10.27 5.70 9.25
N VAL A 25 -10.63 5.28 8.03
CA VAL A 25 -11.99 5.32 7.50
C VAL A 25 -12.55 3.90 7.47
N ASP A 26 -13.56 3.61 8.27
CA ASP A 26 -14.26 2.33 8.31
C ASP A 26 -15.64 2.55 8.97
N PHE A 27 -16.69 1.90 8.48
CA PHE A 27 -18.04 2.04 9.03
C PHE A 27 -18.51 0.79 9.77
N ASP A 28 -17.73 -0.29 9.74
CA ASP A 28 -18.09 -1.55 10.35
C ASP A 28 -17.73 -1.60 11.85
N VAL A 29 -18.35 -2.57 12.52
CA VAL A 29 -17.96 -3.03 13.85
C VAL A 29 -17.09 -4.28 13.79
N VAL A 30 -16.33 -4.54 14.87
CA VAL A 30 -15.53 -5.75 15.01
C VAL A 30 -16.45 -6.96 15.17
N ASP A 31 -16.25 -7.98 14.34
CA ASP A 31 -17.02 -9.24 14.37
C ASP A 31 -16.10 -10.44 14.60
N GLN A 32 -16.58 -11.44 15.33
CA GLN A 32 -15.80 -12.63 15.67
C GLN A 32 -15.29 -13.39 14.43
N SER A 33 -16.09 -13.48 13.36
CA SER A 33 -15.74 -14.16 12.11
C SER A 33 -14.59 -13.49 11.35
N ASN A 34 -14.30 -12.23 11.69
CA ASN A 34 -13.27 -11.41 11.06
C ASN A 34 -11.92 -11.49 11.78
N LEU A 35 -11.88 -11.90 13.04
CA LEU A 35 -10.66 -11.94 13.87
C LEU A 35 -9.56 -12.87 13.30
N GLN A 36 -9.92 -13.87 12.51
CA GLN A 36 -8.94 -14.78 11.88
C GLN A 36 -7.98 -14.09 10.90
N ARG A 37 -8.32 -12.88 10.42
CA ARG A 37 -7.50 -12.10 9.46
C ARG A 37 -7.34 -10.62 9.80
N GLN A 38 -8.13 -10.08 10.72
CA GLN A 38 -8.10 -8.67 11.11
C GLN A 38 -7.30 -8.47 12.40
N VAL A 39 -5.99 -8.67 12.29
CA VAL A 39 -5.06 -8.79 13.43
C VAL A 39 -4.85 -7.51 14.25
N ILE A 40 -5.38 -6.37 13.81
CA ILE A 40 -5.37 -5.14 14.61
C ILE A 40 -6.44 -5.15 15.70
N HIS A 41 -7.49 -5.97 15.53
CA HIS A 41 -8.60 -6.08 16.47
C HIS A 41 -8.42 -7.26 17.43
N GLY A 42 -9.11 -7.20 18.56
CA GLY A 42 -9.11 -8.25 19.58
C GLY A 42 -10.52 -8.62 20.04
N THR A 43 -10.65 -9.77 20.71
CA THR A 43 -11.93 -10.30 21.21
C THR A 43 -12.68 -9.32 22.13
N SER A 44 -11.95 -8.49 22.89
CA SER A 44 -12.53 -7.46 23.77
C SER A 44 -13.21 -6.29 23.04
N TRP A 45 -13.03 -6.22 21.72
CA TRP A 45 -13.61 -5.20 20.85
C TRP A 45 -14.82 -5.69 20.04
N ILE A 46 -15.20 -6.96 20.13
CA ILE A 46 -16.38 -7.49 19.41
C ILE A 46 -17.62 -6.63 19.69
N GLY A 47 -18.32 -6.23 18.62
CA GLY A 47 -19.51 -5.38 18.66
C GLY A 47 -19.23 -3.87 18.77
N LYS A 48 -17.97 -3.45 18.80
CA LYS A 48 -17.57 -2.03 18.85
C LYS A 48 -17.02 -1.56 17.49
N PRO A 49 -17.00 -0.24 17.22
CA PRO A 49 -16.50 0.29 15.96
C PRO A 49 -15.05 -0.15 15.67
N LYS A 50 -14.79 -0.57 14.42
CA LYS A 50 -13.43 -0.97 14.01
C LYS A 50 -12.45 0.18 14.10
N VAL A 51 -12.86 1.40 13.74
CA VAL A 51 -11.99 2.59 13.78
C VAL A 51 -11.47 2.88 15.19
N GLU A 52 -12.33 2.74 16.21
CA GLU A 52 -11.93 2.90 17.61
C GLU A 52 -10.97 1.80 18.07
N SER A 53 -11.28 0.54 17.73
CA SER A 53 -10.41 -0.61 18.02
C SER A 53 -9.02 -0.44 17.39
N ALA A 54 -8.96 -0.02 16.13
CA ALA A 54 -7.72 0.24 15.43
C ALA A 54 -6.91 1.36 16.09
N LYS A 55 -7.55 2.48 16.45
CA LYS A 55 -6.89 3.58 17.16
C LYS A 55 -6.31 3.17 18.50
N ALA A 56 -7.08 2.43 19.32
CA ALA A 56 -6.58 1.94 20.59
C ALA A 56 -5.30 1.11 20.40
N ARG A 57 -5.29 0.22 19.40
CA ARG A 57 -4.12 -0.60 19.10
C ARG A 57 -2.93 0.20 18.55
N ILE A 58 -3.18 1.19 17.69
CA ILE A 58 -2.14 2.10 17.18
C ILE A 58 -1.50 2.87 18.34
N GLN A 59 -2.30 3.38 19.27
CA GLN A 59 -1.81 4.16 20.41
C GLN A 59 -1.01 3.33 21.42
N GLU A 60 -1.33 2.04 21.56
CA GLU A 60 -0.50 1.10 22.33
C GLU A 60 0.89 0.92 21.71
N ILE A 61 0.99 0.92 20.38
CA ILE A 61 2.25 0.74 19.64
C ILE A 61 3.06 2.04 19.62
N ASN A 62 2.39 3.16 19.34
CA ASN A 62 3.01 4.46 19.23
C ASN A 62 2.07 5.56 19.75
N PRO A 63 2.24 6.01 21.01
CA PRO A 63 1.38 7.03 21.60
C PRO A 63 1.56 8.42 20.99
N HIS A 64 2.59 8.63 20.16
CA HIS A 64 2.84 9.89 19.46
C HIS A 64 2.14 9.98 18.10
N CYS A 65 1.53 8.90 17.62
CA CYS A 65 0.78 8.91 16.37
C CYS A 65 -0.57 9.62 16.57
N GLN A 66 -0.84 10.67 15.79
CA GLN A 66 -2.18 11.24 15.70
C GLN A 66 -3.08 10.33 14.87
N VAL A 67 -4.20 9.89 15.46
CA VAL A 67 -5.17 9.02 14.77
C VAL A 67 -6.52 9.70 14.65
N ASP A 68 -6.89 10.03 13.42
CA ASP A 68 -8.15 10.65 13.05
C ASP A 68 -9.15 9.55 12.66
N LEU A 69 -10.29 9.52 13.35
CA LEU A 69 -11.34 8.52 13.14
C LEU A 69 -12.39 9.06 12.17
N VAL A 70 -12.76 8.25 11.19
CA VAL A 70 -13.84 8.54 10.25
C VAL A 70 -14.75 7.32 10.20
N GLU A 71 -15.75 7.31 11.09
CA GLU A 71 -16.71 6.20 11.24
C GLU A 71 -17.88 6.33 10.26
N LEU A 72 -17.59 6.27 8.96
CA LEU A 72 -18.59 6.39 7.91
C LEU A 72 -18.12 5.73 6.62
N ALA A 73 -19.08 5.39 5.76
CA ALA A 73 -18.79 4.87 4.43
C ALA A 73 -18.35 6.02 3.50
N LEU A 74 -17.30 5.77 2.72
CA LEU A 74 -16.87 6.69 1.69
C LEU A 74 -17.96 6.80 0.62
N ASN A 75 -18.32 8.02 0.26
CA ASN A 75 -19.28 8.31 -0.79
C ASN A 75 -18.85 9.57 -1.59
N LYS A 76 -19.54 9.82 -2.70
CA LYS A 76 -19.21 10.93 -3.61
C LYS A 76 -19.23 12.32 -2.93
N ASP A 77 -20.00 12.48 -1.87
CA ASP A 77 -20.21 13.77 -1.21
C ASP A 77 -19.11 14.04 -0.15
N ASN A 78 -18.48 13.01 0.40
CA ASN A 78 -17.47 13.14 1.44
C ASN A 78 -16.03 12.77 1.02
N ALA A 79 -15.84 12.10 -0.13
CA ALA A 79 -14.55 11.51 -0.49
C ALA A 79 -13.41 12.55 -0.59
N LEU A 80 -13.66 13.67 -1.26
CA LEU A 80 -12.65 14.71 -1.46
C LEU A 80 -12.24 15.35 -0.14
N GLU A 81 -13.20 15.69 0.72
CA GLU A 81 -12.94 16.30 2.02
C GLU A 81 -12.12 15.38 2.93
N ILE A 82 -12.47 14.09 2.96
CA ILE A 82 -11.77 13.09 3.78
C ILE A 82 -10.33 12.89 3.30
N ILE A 83 -10.07 12.90 1.99
CA ILE A 83 -8.75 12.54 1.45
C ILE A 83 -7.80 13.75 1.40
N LEU A 84 -8.34 14.97 1.19
CA LEU A 84 -7.57 16.20 1.03
C LEU A 84 -6.43 16.42 2.04
N PRO A 85 -6.61 16.22 3.37
CA PRO A 85 -5.58 16.53 4.36
C PRO A 85 -4.44 15.49 4.44
N TYR A 86 -4.48 14.41 3.66
CA TYR A 86 -3.48 13.34 3.68
C TYR A 86 -2.59 13.37 2.44
N ASP A 87 -1.35 12.90 2.59
CA ASP A 87 -0.37 12.85 1.49
C ASP A 87 -0.55 11.64 0.58
N ILE A 88 -0.96 10.51 1.16
CA ILE A 88 -1.07 9.21 0.48
C ILE A 88 -2.38 8.55 0.93
N ALA A 89 -3.11 7.98 -0.02
CA ALA A 89 -4.23 7.09 0.27
C ALA A 89 -3.79 5.62 0.20
N CYS A 90 -4.29 4.79 1.10
CA CYS A 90 -4.14 3.34 1.00
C CYS A 90 -5.53 2.70 0.85
N ASP A 91 -5.71 1.96 -0.24
CA ASP A 91 -6.93 1.21 -0.51
C ASP A 91 -6.87 -0.16 0.14
N CYS A 92 -7.54 -0.32 1.28
CA CYS A 92 -7.70 -1.58 1.96
C CYS A 92 -9.18 -2.02 1.95
N SER A 93 -9.96 -1.51 0.98
CA SER A 93 -11.36 -1.85 0.81
C SER A 93 -11.54 -3.19 0.09
N ASP A 94 -12.67 -3.83 0.35
CA ASP A 94 -13.03 -5.14 -0.19
C ASP A 94 -14.14 -5.09 -1.25
N ASN A 95 -14.53 -3.89 -1.66
CA ASN A 95 -15.60 -3.66 -2.63
C ASN A 95 -15.18 -2.68 -3.72
N PHE A 96 -15.71 -2.89 -4.92
CA PHE A 96 -15.39 -2.07 -6.08
C PHE A 96 -15.85 -0.61 -5.96
N PRO A 97 -17.07 -0.29 -5.48
CA PRO A 97 -17.50 1.11 -5.39
C PRO A 97 -16.52 2.00 -4.62
N THR A 98 -16.01 1.52 -3.48
CA THR A 98 -15.02 2.26 -2.68
C THR A 98 -13.69 2.41 -3.43
N ARG A 99 -13.22 1.37 -4.11
CA ARG A 99 -12.00 1.41 -4.95
C ARG A 99 -12.06 2.50 -6.01
N TYR A 100 -13.14 2.52 -6.78
CA TYR A 100 -13.31 3.50 -7.85
C TYR A 100 -13.41 4.92 -7.30
N LEU A 101 -14.21 5.10 -6.24
CA LEU A 101 -14.38 6.41 -5.62
C LEU A 101 -13.07 6.94 -5.00
N LEU A 102 -12.32 6.08 -4.31
CA LEU A 102 -11.02 6.42 -3.75
C LEU A 102 -10.04 6.79 -4.86
N ASN A 103 -9.97 5.99 -5.92
CA ASN A 103 -9.14 6.28 -7.08
C ASN A 103 -9.46 7.65 -7.68
N ASP A 104 -10.73 7.91 -7.97
CA ASP A 104 -11.15 9.14 -8.64
C ASP A 104 -10.84 10.36 -7.79
N ALA A 105 -11.11 10.29 -6.48
CA ALA A 105 -10.73 11.34 -5.55
C ALA A 105 -9.20 11.55 -5.51
N CYS A 106 -8.41 10.48 -5.52
CA CYS A 106 -6.95 10.58 -5.57
C CYS A 106 -6.44 11.21 -6.88
N VAL A 107 -7.04 10.88 -8.02
CA VAL A 107 -6.73 11.51 -9.31
C VAL A 107 -7.03 13.00 -9.25
N MET A 108 -8.23 13.38 -8.79
CA MET A 108 -8.64 14.79 -8.69
C MET A 108 -7.77 15.62 -7.74
N LEU A 109 -7.26 14.99 -6.68
CA LEU A 109 -6.43 15.64 -5.66
C LEU A 109 -4.92 15.52 -5.91
N GLY A 110 -4.51 14.79 -6.95
CA GLY A 110 -3.08 14.51 -7.24
C GLY A 110 -2.39 13.73 -6.12
N LYS A 111 -3.06 12.73 -5.54
CA LYS A 111 -2.57 11.94 -4.41
C LYS A 111 -2.21 10.52 -4.85
N PRO A 112 -1.06 9.95 -4.43
CA PRO A 112 -0.77 8.54 -4.64
C PRO A 112 -1.82 7.64 -3.97
N ASN A 113 -2.25 6.60 -4.68
CA ASN A 113 -3.14 5.57 -4.17
C ASN A 113 -2.41 4.21 -4.10
N VAL A 114 -2.10 3.76 -2.89
CA VAL A 114 -1.48 2.46 -2.64
C VAL A 114 -2.57 1.40 -2.56
N TYR A 115 -2.77 0.73 -3.69
CA TYR A 115 -3.82 -0.26 -3.90
C TYR A 115 -3.47 -1.63 -3.33
N GLY A 116 -4.46 -2.30 -2.75
CA GLY A 116 -4.38 -3.69 -2.31
C GLY A 116 -5.68 -4.43 -2.59
N ALA A 117 -5.56 -5.66 -3.05
CA ALA A 117 -6.71 -6.55 -3.24
C ALA A 117 -6.33 -8.01 -3.02
N VAL A 118 -7.32 -8.78 -2.57
CA VAL A 118 -7.21 -10.22 -2.41
C VAL A 118 -8.49 -10.87 -2.92
N LEU A 119 -8.35 -11.99 -3.62
CA LEU A 119 -9.46 -12.84 -4.02
C LEU A 119 -9.00 -14.30 -3.89
N ARG A 120 -9.64 -15.07 -3.00
CA ARG A 120 -9.29 -16.47 -2.71
C ARG A 120 -7.82 -16.66 -2.30
N PHE A 121 -6.97 -17.04 -3.25
CA PHE A 121 -5.55 -17.34 -3.08
C PHE A 121 -4.64 -16.33 -3.79
N ASP A 122 -5.21 -15.39 -4.53
CA ASP A 122 -4.49 -14.38 -5.29
C ASP A 122 -4.54 -13.03 -4.57
N GLY A 123 -3.40 -12.32 -4.59
CA GLY A 123 -3.26 -11.02 -3.97
C GLY A 123 -2.49 -10.05 -4.88
N GLN A 124 -2.88 -8.78 -4.85
CA GLN A 124 -2.30 -7.73 -5.67
C GLN A 124 -2.00 -6.51 -4.81
N ALA A 125 -0.86 -5.85 -5.10
CA ALA A 125 -0.52 -4.57 -4.49
C ALA A 125 0.22 -3.68 -5.50
N LEU A 126 -0.34 -2.50 -5.76
CA LEU A 126 0.13 -1.55 -6.78
C LEU A 126 0.16 -0.13 -6.20
N VAL A 127 0.88 0.78 -6.87
CA VAL A 127 0.80 2.21 -6.57
C VAL A 127 0.29 2.91 -7.81
N PHE A 128 -0.85 3.57 -7.68
CA PHE A 128 -1.45 4.40 -8.72
C PHE A 128 -1.23 5.88 -8.39
N ASN A 129 -1.36 6.74 -9.41
CA ASN A 129 -1.39 8.20 -9.23
C ASN A 129 -0.13 8.77 -8.52
N LEU A 130 1.03 8.12 -8.70
CA LEU A 130 2.26 8.56 -8.05
C LEU A 130 2.81 9.86 -8.64
N THR A 131 2.67 10.01 -9.95
CA THR A 131 3.03 11.18 -10.75
C THR A 131 1.89 11.50 -11.73
N THR A 132 1.94 12.63 -12.40
CA THR A 132 0.95 13.01 -13.44
C THR A 132 0.87 12.02 -14.59
N ASP A 133 1.96 11.30 -14.87
CA ASP A 133 2.06 10.33 -15.97
C ASP A 133 1.84 8.88 -15.48
N SER A 134 1.58 8.69 -14.18
CA SER A 134 1.31 7.37 -13.63
C SER A 134 -0.06 6.86 -14.03
N PRO A 135 -0.21 5.53 -14.24
CA PRO A 135 -1.54 4.97 -14.42
C PRO A 135 -2.37 5.16 -13.15
N ASN A 136 -3.68 5.24 -13.34
CA ASN A 136 -4.70 5.23 -12.32
C ASN A 136 -5.46 3.89 -12.34
N TYR A 137 -6.29 3.62 -11.34
CA TYR A 137 -7.02 2.35 -11.25
C TYR A 137 -7.93 2.08 -12.46
N ARG A 138 -8.49 3.13 -13.09
CA ARG A 138 -9.33 3.00 -14.28
C ARG A 138 -8.54 2.61 -15.53
N ASP A 139 -7.23 2.85 -15.56
CA ASP A 139 -6.41 2.36 -16.67
C ASP A 139 -6.25 0.84 -16.62
N LEU A 140 -6.26 0.27 -15.41
CA LEU A 140 -6.25 -1.18 -15.19
C LEU A 140 -7.66 -1.80 -15.35
N VAL A 141 -8.68 -1.16 -14.79
CA VAL A 141 -10.08 -1.61 -14.84
C VAL A 141 -10.97 -0.43 -15.24
N PRO A 142 -11.27 -0.23 -16.53
CA PRO A 142 -11.93 0.98 -17.02
C PRO A 142 -13.34 1.21 -16.48
N GLU A 143 -14.13 0.14 -16.45
CA GLU A 143 -15.53 0.19 -16.06
C GLU A 143 -15.81 -0.69 -14.85
N LEU A 144 -16.70 -0.18 -13.99
CA LEU A 144 -17.20 -0.93 -12.84
C LEU A 144 -17.83 -2.23 -13.35
N PRO A 145 -17.34 -3.40 -12.93
CA PRO A 145 -17.96 -4.68 -13.30
C PRO A 145 -19.43 -4.69 -12.90
N ALA A 146 -20.31 -5.24 -13.73
CA ALA A 146 -21.72 -5.31 -13.40
C ALA A 146 -21.95 -6.09 -12.09
N LEU A 147 -22.91 -5.63 -11.29
CA LEU A 147 -23.21 -6.17 -9.96
C LEU A 147 -23.38 -7.70 -10.02
N GLY A 148 -22.61 -8.42 -9.22
CA GLY A 148 -22.68 -9.90 -9.11
C GLY A 148 -21.70 -10.69 -9.99
N LEU A 149 -20.91 -10.05 -10.86
CA LEU A 149 -19.91 -10.76 -11.68
C LEU A 149 -18.65 -11.20 -10.91
N ILE A 150 -18.30 -10.47 -9.86
CA ILE A 150 -17.11 -10.75 -9.06
C ILE A 150 -17.55 -10.87 -7.60
N PRO A 151 -17.37 -12.04 -6.96
CA PRO A 151 -17.77 -12.23 -5.58
C PRO A 151 -16.93 -11.32 -4.68
N SER A 152 -17.57 -10.78 -3.65
CA SER A 152 -16.87 -10.10 -2.56
C SER A 152 -15.92 -11.06 -1.84
N CYS A 153 -14.97 -10.53 -1.06
CA CYS A 153 -14.11 -11.35 -0.21
C CYS A 153 -14.92 -12.26 0.75
N ALA A 154 -16.11 -11.81 1.16
CA ALA A 154 -17.03 -12.57 2.01
C ALA A 154 -17.68 -13.75 1.27
N GLU A 155 -17.99 -13.58 -0.02
CA GLU A 155 -18.64 -14.62 -0.85
C GLU A 155 -17.63 -15.60 -1.45
N GLY A 156 -16.44 -15.12 -1.83
CA GLY A 156 -15.41 -15.94 -2.49
C GLY A 156 -14.56 -16.76 -1.52
N GLY A 157 -14.53 -16.38 -0.24
CA GLY A 157 -13.58 -16.87 0.74
C GLY A 157 -12.17 -16.33 0.50
N VAL A 158 -11.38 -16.20 1.57
CA VAL A 158 -10.00 -15.70 1.50
C VAL A 158 -9.12 -16.50 2.46
N MET A 159 -7.94 -16.92 1.99
CA MET A 159 -6.92 -17.50 2.87
C MET A 159 -6.47 -16.45 3.89
N GLY A 160 -6.71 -16.68 5.19
CA GLY A 160 -6.61 -15.66 6.24
C GLY A 160 -5.30 -14.86 6.29
N VAL A 161 -4.17 -15.51 5.96
CA VAL A 161 -2.85 -14.88 5.96
C VAL A 161 -2.62 -13.93 4.78
N LEU A 162 -3.33 -14.12 3.66
CA LEU A 162 -3.05 -13.44 2.40
C LEU A 162 -3.35 -11.92 2.46
N PRO A 163 -4.49 -11.46 3.04
CA PRO A 163 -4.68 -10.03 3.32
C PRO A 163 -3.59 -9.47 4.23
N GLY A 164 -3.13 -10.27 5.20
CA GLY A 164 -1.98 -9.96 6.03
C GLY A 164 -0.75 -9.59 5.20
N LEU A 165 -0.37 -10.50 4.30
CA LEU A 165 0.79 -10.32 3.41
C LEU A 165 0.64 -9.10 2.49
N ILE A 166 -0.50 -8.96 1.82
CA ILE A 166 -0.74 -7.85 0.88
C ILE A 166 -0.75 -6.51 1.61
N GLY A 167 -1.34 -6.44 2.81
CA GLY A 167 -1.32 -5.23 3.64
C GLY A 167 0.10 -4.82 4.06
N VAL A 168 0.98 -5.78 4.36
CA VAL A 168 2.41 -5.49 4.62
C VAL A 168 3.12 -4.97 3.37
N ILE A 169 2.80 -5.52 2.18
CA ILE A 169 3.35 -5.02 0.91
C ILE A 169 2.88 -3.58 0.64
N GLN A 170 1.59 -3.28 0.88
CA GLN A 170 1.06 -1.92 0.79
C GLN A 170 1.81 -0.97 1.75
N ALA A 171 1.97 -1.36 3.02
CA ALA A 171 2.68 -0.56 4.00
C ALA A 171 4.13 -0.28 3.56
N THR A 172 4.81 -1.29 3.03
CA THR A 172 6.17 -1.16 2.50
C THR A 172 6.22 -0.14 1.36
N LYS A 173 5.30 -0.22 0.41
CA LYS A 173 5.22 0.73 -0.72
C LYS A 173 4.95 2.16 -0.24
N ALA A 174 3.98 2.35 0.66
CA ALA A 174 3.67 3.65 1.23
C ALA A 174 4.87 4.25 1.99
N ILE A 175 5.55 3.47 2.83
CA ILE A 175 6.74 3.94 3.56
C ILE A 175 7.86 4.34 2.60
N LYS A 176 8.09 3.59 1.51
CA LYS A 176 9.07 3.98 0.47
C LYS A 176 8.73 5.34 -0.15
N ILE A 177 7.44 5.60 -0.39
CA ILE A 177 6.98 6.91 -0.91
C ILE A 177 7.22 8.01 0.15
N ILE A 178 6.78 7.80 1.40
CA ILE A 178 6.93 8.78 2.50
C ILE A 178 8.41 9.15 2.73
N THR A 179 9.30 8.17 2.66
CA THR A 179 10.73 8.33 2.95
C THR A 179 11.57 8.69 1.73
N CYS A 180 10.95 8.74 0.54
CA CYS A 180 11.64 8.87 -0.75
C CYS A 180 12.73 7.80 -0.99
N ILE A 181 12.63 6.64 -0.33
CA ILE A 181 13.61 5.55 -0.46
C ILE A 181 13.38 4.82 -1.79
N GLY A 182 14.43 4.78 -2.62
CA GLY A 182 14.41 4.13 -3.94
C GLY A 182 14.11 5.08 -5.08
N SER A 183 14.19 6.39 -4.89
CA SER A 183 13.91 7.37 -5.95
C SER A 183 14.85 7.35 -7.16
N ARG A 184 15.91 6.51 -7.23
CA ARG A 184 16.86 6.54 -8.37
C ARG A 184 17.55 5.23 -8.80
N LEU A 185 17.32 4.08 -8.16
CA LEU A 185 17.88 2.80 -8.67
C LEU A 185 17.09 1.59 -8.13
N ASP A 186 16.63 0.72 -9.02
CA ASP A 186 15.90 -0.50 -8.69
C ASP A 186 16.65 -1.73 -9.22
N VAL A 187 17.07 -2.63 -8.33
CA VAL A 187 17.92 -3.80 -8.64
C VAL A 187 17.15 -5.13 -8.56
N LEU A 188 15.87 -5.08 -8.93
CA LEU A 188 15.00 -6.23 -9.09
C LEU A 188 15.37 -7.03 -10.36
N GLU A 189 15.01 -8.32 -10.41
CA GLU A 189 15.12 -9.11 -11.66
C GLU A 189 14.10 -8.63 -12.69
N HIS A 190 14.31 -8.90 -13.99
CA HIS A 190 13.45 -8.38 -15.07
C HIS A 190 11.96 -8.71 -14.86
N TYR A 191 11.65 -9.94 -14.42
CA TYR A 191 10.28 -10.36 -14.11
C TYR A 191 9.70 -9.71 -12.84
N GLU A 192 10.56 -9.31 -11.89
CA GLU A 192 10.17 -8.56 -10.69
C GLU A 192 10.00 -7.07 -11.01
N TYR A 193 10.69 -6.53 -12.02
CA TYR A 193 10.57 -5.15 -12.49
C TYR A 193 9.29 -4.92 -13.32
N GLU A 194 8.88 -5.93 -14.09
CA GLU A 194 7.67 -5.89 -14.92
C GLU A 194 6.36 -5.82 -14.09
N ILE A 195 6.40 -6.13 -12.78
CA ILE A 195 5.22 -6.20 -11.91
C ILE A 195 5.02 -4.90 -11.10
N PRO A 196 6.06 -4.24 -10.56
CA PRO A 196 6.00 -2.89 -10.02
C PRO A 196 7.28 -2.08 -10.32
N SER A 197 7.37 -1.46 -11.50
CA SER A 197 8.46 -0.53 -11.80
C SER A 197 8.17 0.86 -11.23
N ILE A 198 9.23 1.56 -10.79
CA ILE A 198 9.16 2.98 -10.43
C ILE A 198 9.27 3.76 -11.74
N ILE A 199 8.33 4.67 -12.02
CA ILE A 199 8.38 5.51 -13.23
C ILE A 199 9.65 6.38 -13.18
N GLY A 200 10.48 6.25 -14.23
CA GLY A 200 11.78 6.91 -14.33
C GLY A 200 12.94 6.14 -13.70
N ALA A 201 12.71 4.97 -13.09
CA ALA A 201 13.81 4.09 -12.71
C ALA A 201 14.37 3.38 -13.95
N GLU A 202 15.70 3.28 -14.00
CA GLU A 202 16.40 2.49 -15.01
C GLU A 202 16.67 1.11 -14.41
N LEU A 203 16.21 0.06 -15.08
CA LEU A 203 16.51 -1.31 -14.68
C LEU A 203 17.98 -1.59 -15.01
N ILE A 204 18.78 -1.81 -13.96
CA ILE A 204 20.16 -2.28 -14.10
C ILE A 204 20.25 -3.64 -13.42
N SER A 205 20.44 -4.69 -14.23
CA SER A 205 20.47 -6.05 -13.71
C SER A 205 21.68 -6.25 -12.82
N LEU A 206 21.54 -7.04 -11.75
CA LEU A 206 22.67 -7.39 -10.89
C LEU A 206 23.82 -8.01 -11.69
N SER A 207 23.51 -8.87 -12.66
CA SER A 207 24.51 -9.49 -13.54
C SER A 207 25.34 -8.46 -14.31
N SER A 208 24.74 -7.35 -14.74
CA SER A 208 25.43 -6.27 -15.46
C SER A 208 26.30 -5.39 -14.54
N ILE A 209 26.04 -5.41 -13.24
CA ILE A 209 26.89 -4.74 -12.25
C ILE A 209 28.09 -5.64 -11.95
N GLU A 210 27.85 -6.93 -11.74
CA GLU A 210 28.87 -7.93 -11.38
C GLU A 210 29.86 -8.23 -12.50
N ASN A 211 29.47 -8.06 -13.76
CA ASN A 211 30.39 -8.20 -14.88
C ASN A 211 31.05 -6.86 -15.29
N GLY A 212 30.72 -5.77 -14.59
CA GLY A 212 31.26 -4.43 -14.82
C GLY A 212 30.61 -3.62 -15.94
N ASP A 213 29.72 -4.22 -16.75
CA ASP A 213 29.16 -3.60 -17.96
C ASP A 213 28.33 -2.33 -17.64
N ALA A 214 27.66 -2.31 -16.49
CA ALA A 214 26.79 -1.21 -16.08
C ALA A 214 27.49 -0.13 -15.23
N ILE A 215 28.75 -0.31 -14.84
CA ILE A 215 29.42 0.58 -13.87
C ILE A 215 29.59 2.00 -14.43
N ALA A 216 30.01 2.13 -15.69
CA ALA A 216 30.15 3.43 -16.34
C ALA A 216 28.81 4.16 -16.44
N ARG A 217 27.75 3.41 -16.79
CA ARG A 217 26.38 3.92 -16.89
C ARG A 217 25.84 4.38 -15.53
N ILE A 218 26.03 3.58 -14.48
CA ILE A 218 25.66 3.96 -13.11
C ILE A 218 26.35 5.25 -12.70
N ARG A 219 27.65 5.38 -12.99
CA ARG A 219 28.44 6.59 -12.65
C ARG A 219 27.88 7.84 -13.30
N GLU A 220 27.44 7.77 -14.55
CA GLU A 220 26.76 8.88 -15.24
C GLU A 220 25.42 9.24 -14.59
N LEU A 221 24.62 8.23 -14.24
CA LEU A 221 23.30 8.42 -13.63
C LEU A 221 23.35 9.05 -12.23
N VAL A 222 24.47 8.90 -11.51
CA VAL A 222 24.61 9.35 -10.12
C VAL A 222 25.47 10.60 -9.96
N ILE A 223 25.86 11.28 -11.04
CA ILE A 223 26.67 12.51 -10.95
C ILE A 223 25.96 13.56 -10.10
N GLY A 224 26.62 13.99 -9.01
CA GLY A 224 26.08 14.97 -8.06
C GLY A 224 25.03 14.42 -7.10
N LEU A 225 24.83 13.09 -7.08
CA LEU A 225 23.80 12.41 -6.30
C LEU A 225 24.42 11.38 -5.36
N ARG A 226 23.69 11.07 -4.29
CA ARG A 226 24.06 9.97 -3.37
C ARG A 226 23.41 8.67 -3.86
N LEU A 227 24.23 7.69 -4.21
CA LEU A 227 23.78 6.37 -4.65
C LEU A 227 23.33 5.53 -3.45
N PHE A 228 22.13 4.95 -3.56
CA PHE A 228 21.60 3.96 -2.63
C PHE A 228 21.21 2.70 -3.40
N VAL A 229 21.70 1.54 -2.98
CA VAL A 229 21.42 0.25 -3.62
C VAL A 229 20.58 -0.59 -2.67
N TYR A 230 19.40 -1.04 -3.10
CA TYR A 230 18.44 -1.72 -2.22
C TYR A 230 17.84 -2.97 -2.88
N CYS A 231 17.85 -4.08 -2.14
CA CYS A 231 17.16 -5.31 -2.50
C CYS A 231 16.52 -5.89 -1.25
N LYS A 232 15.44 -6.66 -1.43
CA LYS A 232 14.62 -7.24 -0.36
C LYS A 232 15.40 -7.91 0.79
N ALA A 233 16.51 -8.58 0.49
CA ALA A 233 17.30 -9.33 1.48
C ALA A 233 18.62 -8.64 1.88
N GLY A 234 18.93 -7.46 1.33
CA GLY A 234 20.24 -6.81 1.46
C GLY A 234 21.42 -7.52 0.76
N ALA A 235 21.30 -8.82 0.46
CA ALA A 235 22.37 -9.61 -0.15
C ALA A 235 22.78 -9.14 -1.55
N ARG A 236 21.82 -8.82 -2.43
CA ARG A 236 22.11 -8.28 -3.77
C ARG A 236 22.69 -6.86 -3.71
N SER A 237 22.18 -6.03 -2.81
CA SER A 237 22.72 -4.69 -2.54
C SER A 237 24.16 -4.73 -2.09
N LYS A 238 24.46 -5.65 -1.17
CA LYS A 238 25.82 -5.87 -0.69
C LYS A 238 26.73 -6.32 -1.83
N ARG A 239 26.28 -7.26 -2.68
CA ARG A 239 27.04 -7.70 -3.86
C ARG A 239 27.31 -6.56 -4.83
N ALA A 240 26.28 -5.78 -5.17
CA ALA A 240 26.39 -4.62 -6.06
C ALA A 240 27.27 -3.46 -5.51
N LEU A 241 27.60 -3.45 -4.21
CA LEU A 241 28.49 -2.46 -3.60
C LEU A 241 29.94 -2.96 -3.42
N LEU A 242 30.18 -4.26 -3.62
CA LEU A 242 31.49 -4.90 -3.42
C LEU A 242 32.28 -5.09 -4.72
N GLU A 243 31.63 -4.92 -5.87
CA GLU A 243 32.20 -4.89 -7.23
C GLU A 243 32.45 -3.44 -7.68
#